data_AF-L2FIG7-F1
#
_entry.id   AF-L2FIG7-F1
#
_cell.length_a   1.000
_cell.length_b   1.000
_cell.length_c   1.000
_cell.angle_alpha   90.00
_cell.angle_beta   90.00
_cell.angle_gamma   90.00
#
_symmetry.space_group_name_H-M   'P 1'
#
loop_
_entity.id
_entity.type
_entity.pdbx_description
1 polymer ?
#
loop_
_entity_poly.entity_id
_entity_poly.type
_entity_poly.pdbx_seq_one_letter_code
_entity_poly.pdbx_strand_id
1 'polypeptide(L)'
;MGRQIRPARVYQAMGLEIKSRVLPGYRVQEPPWFQAMRDIPPAESLTRPITNYDAPASSKQRKPRNIYKPPRIVHEEDALRTTFYRDHPWELARPRIVLETDGKDYQRCDWSKGLRQPGLPLTGECVVQRQLYFMHSHGMSKDKAYDTARKEFYALRQEEEIEKRVAREEARHVGAYFGKNKLQIGQDLEDKEFETWKGWASQRALLLEASRTASYSTFGEEEKSDDAVEADAEPEVAEA
;
A
#
# COMPACT_ATOMS: atom_id res chain seq x y z
N MET A 1 9.01 -30.49 -13.61
CA MET A 1 10.02 -31.36 -12.99
C MET A 1 10.59 -30.66 -11.76
N GLY A 2 10.38 -31.20 -10.56
CA GLY A 2 10.98 -30.64 -9.34
C GLY A 2 12.40 -31.16 -9.16
N ARG A 3 13.38 -30.28 -8.98
CA ARG A 3 14.75 -30.68 -8.60
C ARG A 3 14.69 -31.34 -7.22
N GLN A 4 15.20 -32.57 -7.10
CA GLN A 4 15.25 -33.29 -5.81
C GLN A 4 16.45 -32.79 -4.98
N ILE A 5 16.31 -31.63 -4.36
CA ILE A 5 17.32 -31.10 -3.43
C ILE A 5 16.99 -31.62 -2.02
N ARG A 6 17.97 -32.22 -1.34
CA ARG A 6 17.83 -32.74 0.03
C ARG A 6 18.73 -31.95 1.01
N PRO A 7 18.44 -30.67 1.27
CA PRO A 7 19.34 -29.80 2.04
C PRO A 7 19.47 -30.24 3.51
N ALA A 8 18.40 -30.78 4.11
CA ALA A 8 18.42 -31.30 5.48
C ALA A 8 19.38 -32.50 5.67
N ARG A 9 19.79 -33.18 4.59
CA ARG A 9 20.69 -34.34 4.64
C ARG A 9 22.15 -34.01 4.33
N VAL A 10 22.50 -32.73 4.18
CA VAL A 10 23.88 -32.31 3.85
C VAL A 10 24.88 -32.76 4.92
N TYR A 11 24.54 -32.65 6.20
CA TYR A 11 25.38 -33.19 7.29
C TYR A 11 25.60 -34.71 7.16
N GLN A 12 24.53 -35.46 6.88
CA GLN A 12 24.61 -36.91 6.72
C GLN A 12 25.45 -37.30 5.49
N ALA A 13 25.24 -36.62 4.36
CA ALA A 13 25.98 -36.84 3.12
C ALA A 13 27.48 -36.54 3.32
N MET A 14 27.82 -35.41 3.93
CA MET A 14 29.21 -35.07 4.21
C MET A 14 29.85 -36.03 5.21
N GLY A 15 29.11 -36.45 6.23
CA GLY A 15 29.56 -37.47 7.17
C GLY A 15 29.83 -38.83 6.51
N LEU A 16 29.15 -39.15 5.40
CA LEU A 16 29.43 -40.34 4.60
C LEU A 16 30.68 -40.13 3.72
N GLU A 17 30.82 -38.97 3.07
CA GLU A 17 32.01 -38.64 2.26
C GLU A 17 33.30 -38.69 3.08
N ILE A 18 33.31 -38.11 4.29
CA ILE A 18 34.46 -38.13 5.22
C ILE A 18 34.82 -39.57 5.64
N LYS A 19 33.82 -40.45 5.81
CA LYS A 19 34.03 -41.86 6.19
C LYS A 19 34.44 -42.73 5.01
N SER A 20 34.12 -42.32 3.78
CA SER A 20 34.36 -43.12 2.57
C SER A 20 35.86 -43.30 2.31
N ARG A 21 36.26 -44.48 1.83
CA ARG A 21 37.64 -44.81 1.45
C ARG A 21 37.77 -45.08 -0.05
N VAL A 22 36.92 -44.46 -0.85
CA VAL A 22 36.82 -44.71 -2.31
C VAL A 22 38.16 -44.45 -3.02
N LEU A 23 38.96 -43.51 -2.50
CA LEU A 23 40.32 -43.25 -2.96
C LEU A 23 41.31 -43.55 -1.82
N PRO A 24 42.07 -44.65 -1.87
CA PRO A 24 43.03 -45.04 -0.84
C PRO A 24 44.26 -44.11 -0.89
N GLY A 25 44.11 -42.89 -0.37
CA GLY A 25 45.15 -41.87 -0.36
C GLY A 25 44.61 -40.43 -0.23
N TYR A 26 43.34 -40.21 -0.56
CA TYR A 26 42.70 -38.90 -0.45
C TYR A 26 41.84 -38.84 0.82
N ARG A 27 42.25 -38.02 1.80
CA ARG A 27 41.43 -37.71 2.97
C ARG A 27 40.62 -36.45 2.69
N VAL A 28 39.28 -36.60 2.67
CA VAL A 28 38.37 -35.46 2.62
C VAL A 28 38.48 -34.69 3.93
N GLN A 29 38.86 -33.41 3.85
CA GLN A 29 38.94 -32.54 5.03
C GLN A 29 37.54 -32.22 5.53
N GLU A 30 37.38 -32.20 6.86
CA GLU A 30 36.14 -31.79 7.49
C GLU A 30 35.89 -30.30 7.21
N PRO A 31 34.75 -29.94 6.61
CA PRO A 31 34.44 -28.54 6.37
C PRO A 31 34.24 -27.79 7.69
N PRO A 32 34.62 -26.51 7.78
CA PRO A 32 34.45 -25.71 9.01
C PRO A 32 33.00 -25.65 9.53
N TRP A 33 32.00 -25.76 8.65
CA TRP A 33 30.58 -25.75 9.03
C TRP A 33 30.07 -27.07 9.62
N PHE A 34 30.80 -28.18 9.45
CA PHE A 34 30.33 -29.51 9.86
C PHE A 34 30.17 -29.63 11.39
N GLN A 35 31.09 -29.03 12.16
CA GLN A 35 31.02 -28.96 13.62
C GLN A 35 29.82 -28.12 14.07
N ALA A 36 29.61 -26.95 13.45
CA ALA A 36 28.47 -26.08 13.76
C ALA A 36 27.11 -26.78 13.49
N MET A 37 27.02 -27.57 12.42
CA MET A 37 25.80 -28.31 12.07
C MET A 37 25.56 -29.55 12.96
N ARG A 38 26.61 -30.08 13.58
CA ARG A 38 26.50 -31.12 14.61
C ARG A 38 25.85 -30.57 15.89
N ASP A 39 26.24 -29.36 16.30
CA ASP A 39 25.73 -28.72 17.51
C ASP A 39 24.33 -28.11 17.30
N ILE A 40 24.05 -27.64 16.07
CA ILE A 40 22.78 -27.04 15.69
C ILE A 40 22.17 -27.87 14.53
N PRO A 41 21.47 -28.97 14.84
CA PRO A 41 20.82 -29.78 13.81
C PRO A 41 19.67 -29.00 13.15
N PRO A 42 19.39 -29.23 11.85
CA PRO A 42 18.27 -28.60 11.18
C PRO A 42 16.93 -29.05 11.78
N ALA A 43 15.96 -28.14 11.84
CA ALA A 43 14.61 -28.42 12.32
C ALA A 43 13.85 -29.37 11.36
N GLU A 44 12.80 -30.01 11.88
CA GLU A 44 11.88 -30.81 11.08
C GLU A 44 11.22 -29.94 9.99
N SER A 45 11.24 -30.42 8.75
CA SER A 45 10.68 -29.72 7.60
C SER A 45 9.66 -30.61 6.89
N LEU A 46 8.75 -29.99 6.13
CA LEU A 46 7.73 -30.67 5.32
C LEU A 46 6.63 -31.40 6.11
N THR A 47 6.49 -31.15 7.41
CA THR A 47 5.31 -31.53 8.17
C THR A 47 4.24 -30.44 8.07
N ARG A 48 2.98 -30.86 7.98
CA ARG A 48 1.82 -29.95 8.02
C ARG A 48 1.23 -30.02 9.44
N PRO A 49 1.57 -29.08 10.34
CA PRO A 49 0.98 -29.07 11.67
C PRO A 49 -0.50 -28.68 11.60
N ILE A 50 -1.27 -29.19 12.55
CA ILE A 50 -2.65 -28.75 12.77
C ILE A 50 -2.60 -27.34 13.35
N THR A 51 -3.41 -26.43 12.83
CA THR A 51 -3.51 -25.06 13.35
C THR A 51 -4.38 -25.06 14.60
N ASN A 52 -3.90 -24.42 15.68
CA ASN A 52 -4.72 -24.21 16.88
C ASN A 52 -5.80 -23.18 16.54
N TYR A 53 -7.06 -23.54 16.77
CA TYR A 53 -8.21 -22.67 16.53
C TYR A 53 -8.67 -22.05 17.84
N ASP A 54 -8.74 -20.72 17.91
CA ASP A 54 -9.46 -20.03 19.00
C ASP A 54 -10.99 -20.11 18.79
N ALA A 55 -11.43 -20.31 17.55
CA ALA A 55 -12.83 -20.48 17.21
C ALA A 55 -13.26 -21.95 17.36
N PRO A 56 -14.42 -22.24 17.99
CA PRO A 56 -14.89 -23.60 18.15
C PRO A 56 -15.15 -24.24 16.78
N ALA A 57 -14.57 -25.43 16.56
CA ALA A 57 -14.88 -26.23 15.39
C ALA A 57 -16.39 -26.49 15.32
N SER A 58 -17.00 -26.34 14.14
CA SER A 58 -18.42 -26.61 13.96
C SER A 58 -18.74 -28.07 14.28
N SER A 59 -19.43 -28.31 15.39
CA SER A 59 -19.80 -29.65 15.88
C SER A 59 -20.65 -30.46 14.90
N LYS A 60 -21.22 -29.79 13.88
CA LYS A 60 -22.07 -30.39 12.85
C LYS A 60 -21.28 -31.04 11.70
N GLN A 61 -19.98 -30.77 11.58
CA GLN A 61 -19.16 -31.30 10.48
C GLN A 61 -18.53 -32.65 10.82
N ARG A 62 -19.05 -33.72 10.20
CA ARG A 62 -18.52 -35.09 10.37
C ARG A 62 -17.16 -35.32 9.69
N LYS A 63 -16.80 -34.51 8.68
CA LYS A 63 -15.52 -34.59 7.96
C LYS A 63 -15.03 -33.17 7.60
N PRO A 64 -14.35 -32.47 8.53
CA PRO A 64 -13.87 -31.11 8.28
C PRO A 64 -12.79 -31.11 7.18
N ARG A 65 -12.88 -30.14 6.27
CA ARG A 65 -11.86 -29.86 5.25
C ARG A 65 -10.99 -28.70 5.77
N ASN A 66 -9.77 -28.56 5.27
CA ASN A 66 -8.86 -27.44 5.59
C ASN A 66 -8.30 -27.40 7.03
N ILE A 67 -8.13 -28.55 7.66
CA ILE A 67 -7.55 -28.68 9.02
C ILE A 67 -6.12 -28.10 9.12
N TYR A 68 -5.36 -28.19 8.02
CA TYR A 68 -3.99 -27.69 7.93
C TYR A 68 -3.91 -26.27 7.36
N LYS A 69 -5.05 -25.60 7.14
CA LYS A 69 -5.08 -24.25 6.55
C LYS A 69 -5.05 -23.22 7.69
N PRO A 70 -4.15 -22.22 7.63
CA PRO A 70 -4.19 -21.07 8.54
C PRO A 70 -5.56 -20.37 8.51
N PRO A 71 -6.17 -20.09 9.68
CA PRO A 71 -7.41 -19.33 9.74
C PRO A 71 -7.18 -17.86 9.32
N ARG A 72 -8.27 -17.18 8.98
CA ARG A 72 -8.23 -15.73 8.75
C ARG A 72 -8.25 -15.02 10.11
N ILE A 73 -7.34 -14.07 10.31
CA ILE A 73 -7.32 -13.20 11.49
C ILE A 73 -8.38 -12.13 11.26
N VAL A 74 -9.33 -12.01 12.18
CA VAL A 74 -10.42 -11.03 12.13
C VAL A 74 -10.51 -10.39 13.51
N HIS A 75 -10.61 -9.06 13.53
CA HIS A 75 -10.74 -8.30 14.77
C HIS A 75 -12.09 -7.60 14.83
N GLU A 76 -12.54 -7.27 16.05
CA GLU A 76 -13.80 -6.54 16.25
C GLU A 76 -13.71 -5.13 15.67
N GLU A 77 -12.51 -4.53 15.70
CA GLU A 77 -12.27 -3.20 15.16
C GLU A 77 -12.42 -3.13 13.63
N ASP A 78 -12.28 -4.23 12.89
CA ASP A 78 -12.40 -4.24 11.42
C ASP A 78 -13.79 -3.80 10.96
N ALA A 79 -14.82 -4.20 11.72
CA ALA A 79 -16.18 -3.76 11.50
C ALA A 79 -16.34 -2.26 11.80
N LEU A 80 -15.66 -1.74 12.82
CA LEU A 80 -15.68 -0.32 13.19
C LEU A 80 -14.95 0.55 12.14
N ARG A 81 -13.78 0.10 11.67
CA ARG A 81 -13.02 0.73 10.58
C ARG A 81 -13.86 0.87 9.33
N THR A 82 -14.53 -0.21 8.94
CA THR A 82 -15.38 -0.22 7.73
C THR A 82 -16.52 0.79 7.86
N THR A 83 -17.19 0.86 9.02
CA THR A 83 -18.24 1.86 9.25
C THR A 83 -17.70 3.29 9.20
N PHE A 84 -16.55 3.56 9.86
CA PHE A 84 -15.98 4.91 9.91
C PHE A 84 -15.55 5.43 8.53
N TYR A 85 -14.80 4.63 7.76
CA TYR A 85 -14.29 5.05 6.45
C TYR A 85 -15.36 5.09 5.36
N ARG A 86 -16.45 4.33 5.51
CA ARG A 86 -17.63 4.47 4.65
C ARG A 86 -18.31 5.83 4.88
N ASP A 87 -18.45 6.23 6.14
CA ASP A 87 -19.09 7.50 6.48
C ASP A 87 -18.16 8.70 6.18
N HIS A 88 -16.83 8.50 6.20
CA HIS A 88 -15.81 9.53 5.92
C HIS A 88 -14.86 9.14 4.78
N PRO A 89 -15.32 9.11 3.51
CA PRO A 89 -14.47 8.69 2.39
C PRO A 89 -13.21 9.55 2.23
N TRP A 90 -13.32 10.85 2.51
CA TRP A 90 -12.21 11.80 2.35
C TRP A 90 -11.13 11.69 3.43
N GLU A 91 -11.36 10.94 4.52
CA GLU A 91 -10.28 10.61 5.45
C GLU A 91 -9.28 9.63 4.82
N LEU A 92 -9.66 8.87 3.78
CA LEU A 92 -8.73 8.03 3.00
C LEU A 92 -7.79 8.86 2.11
N ALA A 93 -8.17 10.08 1.75
CA ALA A 93 -7.32 10.97 0.96
C ALA A 93 -6.18 11.56 1.79
N ARG A 94 -6.27 11.50 3.13
CA ARG A 94 -5.19 11.95 4.02
C ARG A 94 -4.07 10.92 4.02
N PRO A 95 -2.82 11.30 3.65
CA PRO A 95 -1.72 10.35 3.57
C PRO A 95 -1.39 9.79 4.95
N ARG A 96 -1.19 8.47 5.02
CA ARG A 96 -0.86 7.74 6.25
C ARG A 96 0.41 6.92 6.05
N ILE A 97 1.35 7.05 6.97
CA ILE A 97 2.56 6.24 7.02
C ILE A 97 2.22 4.94 7.74
N VAL A 98 2.46 3.80 7.08
CA VAL A 98 2.24 2.44 7.63
C VAL A 98 3.55 1.80 8.09
N LEU A 99 4.68 2.42 7.75
CA LEU A 99 5.99 1.97 8.18
C LEU A 99 6.14 2.19 9.69
N GLU A 100 6.34 1.09 10.42
CA GLU A 100 6.55 1.09 11.86
C GLU A 100 7.99 1.50 12.18
N THR A 101 8.19 2.21 13.30
CA THR A 101 9.52 2.62 13.75
C THR A 101 10.18 1.56 14.62
N ASP A 102 9.59 1.26 15.78
CA ASP A 102 10.06 0.26 16.75
C ASP A 102 9.06 -0.89 17.00
N GLY A 103 7.86 -0.80 16.43
CA GLY A 103 6.75 -1.76 16.62
C GLY A 103 6.14 -1.73 18.03
N LYS A 104 6.49 -0.75 18.86
CA LYS A 104 6.06 -0.63 20.27
C LYS A 104 5.14 0.56 20.52
N ASP A 105 4.64 1.17 19.46
CA ASP A 105 3.74 2.32 19.53
C ASP A 105 2.49 2.03 20.39
N TYR A 106 1.96 0.79 20.31
CA TYR A 106 0.79 0.38 21.09
C TYR A 106 0.99 0.48 22.62
N GLN A 107 2.23 0.37 23.12
CA GLN A 107 2.52 0.42 24.56
C GLN A 107 2.41 1.83 25.14
N ARG A 108 2.56 2.85 24.29
CA ARG A 108 2.56 4.27 24.69
C ARG A 108 1.18 4.90 24.58
N CYS A 109 0.25 4.26 23.89
CA CYS A 109 -1.09 4.74 23.65
C CYS A 109 -1.98 4.48 24.86
N ASP A 110 -2.55 5.54 25.42
CA ASP A 110 -3.51 5.48 26.51
C ASP A 110 -4.85 6.09 26.07
N TRP A 111 -5.75 5.22 25.61
CA TRP A 111 -7.06 5.60 25.09
C TRP A 111 -8.03 6.10 26.14
N SER A 112 -7.66 6.17 27.42
CA SER A 112 -8.46 6.81 28.48
C SER A 112 -8.41 8.34 28.40
N LYS A 113 -7.27 8.90 27.98
CA LYS A 113 -7.00 10.36 28.00
C LYS A 113 -7.66 11.12 26.84
N GLY A 114 -7.81 10.49 25.69
CA GLY A 114 -8.41 11.11 24.51
C GLY A 114 -7.96 10.49 23.19
N LEU A 115 -8.26 11.19 22.08
CA LEU A 115 -7.87 10.80 20.73
C LEU A 115 -6.43 11.16 20.37
N ARG A 116 -5.88 12.24 20.95
CA ARG A 116 -4.49 12.65 20.71
C ARG A 116 -3.58 11.75 21.53
N GLN A 117 -2.79 10.96 20.83
CA GLN A 117 -1.80 10.07 21.43
C GLN A 117 -0.39 10.51 21.05
N PRO A 118 0.60 10.34 21.93
CA PRO A 118 1.98 10.69 21.61
C PRO A 118 2.51 9.81 20.47
N GLY A 119 3.12 10.44 19.46
CA GLY A 119 3.73 9.72 18.33
C GLY A 119 2.74 9.20 17.27
N LEU A 120 1.43 9.24 17.53
CA LEU A 120 0.42 8.82 16.56
C LEU A 120 -0.31 10.02 15.96
N PRO A 121 -0.39 10.14 14.62
CA PRO A 121 -1.17 11.20 13.99
C PRO A 121 -2.67 10.98 14.23
N LEU A 122 -3.42 12.09 14.29
CA LEU A 122 -4.88 12.06 14.38
C LEU A 122 -5.47 11.42 13.11
N THR A 123 -5.95 10.19 13.25
CA THR A 123 -6.48 9.36 12.15
C THR A 123 -7.79 8.69 12.56
N GLY A 124 -8.48 8.08 11.59
CA GLY A 124 -9.64 7.24 11.86
C GLY A 124 -9.35 6.07 12.81
N GLU A 125 -8.11 5.57 12.84
CA GLU A 125 -7.70 4.52 13.78
C GLU A 125 -7.80 4.99 15.23
N CYS A 126 -7.47 6.26 15.51
CA CYS A 126 -7.64 6.82 16.85
C CYS A 126 -9.11 6.78 17.30
N VAL A 127 -10.03 7.07 16.37
CA VAL A 127 -11.48 7.04 16.63
C VAL A 127 -11.95 5.64 16.94
N VAL A 128 -11.51 4.66 16.14
CA VAL A 128 -11.86 3.25 16.31
C VAL A 128 -11.37 2.71 17.65
N GLN A 129 -10.11 2.99 18.02
CA GLN A 129 -9.55 2.53 19.30
C GLN A 129 -10.21 3.23 20.50
N ARG A 130 -10.50 4.53 20.39
CA ARG A 130 -11.26 5.26 21.42
C ARG A 130 -12.69 4.74 21.57
N GLN A 131 -13.36 4.42 20.46
CA GLN A 131 -14.68 3.78 20.47
C GLN A 131 -14.62 2.41 21.15
N LEU A 132 -13.64 1.58 20.79
CA LEU A 132 -13.43 0.27 21.40
C LEU A 132 -13.17 0.38 22.91
N TYR A 133 -12.37 1.36 23.32
CA TYR A 133 -12.14 1.67 24.74
C TYR A 133 -13.44 2.02 25.48
N PHE A 134 -14.31 2.87 24.91
CA PHE A 134 -15.61 3.17 25.52
C PHE A 134 -16.53 1.95 25.60
N MET A 135 -16.49 1.07 24.61
CA MET A 135 -17.27 -0.17 24.62
C MET A 135 -16.82 -1.11 25.74
N HIS A 136 -15.51 -1.35 25.90
CA HIS A 136 -15.02 -2.27 26.94
C HIS A 136 -14.97 -1.66 28.34
N SER A 137 -14.52 -0.41 28.47
CA SER A 137 -14.31 0.22 29.78
C SER A 137 -15.61 0.75 30.40
N HIS A 138 -16.51 1.31 29.58
CA HIS A 138 -17.74 1.97 30.06
C HIS A 138 -19.00 1.18 29.72
N GLY A 139 -18.89 0.07 28.97
CA GLY A 139 -20.05 -0.72 28.55
C GLY A 139 -21.01 0.05 27.64
N MET A 140 -20.52 1.08 26.92
CA MET A 140 -21.39 1.88 26.04
C MET A 140 -21.83 1.06 24.83
N SER A 141 -23.03 1.37 24.31
CA SER A 141 -23.46 0.83 23.02
C SER A 141 -22.55 1.32 21.90
N LYS A 142 -22.39 0.50 20.87
CA LYS A 142 -21.54 0.78 19.71
C LYS A 142 -21.80 2.17 19.11
N ASP A 143 -23.07 2.54 18.97
CA ASP A 143 -23.48 3.81 18.35
C ASP A 143 -23.17 5.01 19.26
N LYS A 144 -23.43 4.90 20.57
CA LYS A 144 -23.12 5.97 21.54
C LYS A 144 -21.62 6.20 21.66
N ALA A 145 -20.85 5.10 21.71
CA ALA A 145 -19.39 5.15 21.71
C ALA A 145 -18.85 5.79 20.42
N TYR A 146 -19.44 5.43 19.27
CA TYR A 146 -19.09 6.02 17.97
C TYR A 146 -19.35 7.52 17.93
N ASP A 147 -20.55 7.96 18.33
CA ASP A 147 -20.91 9.38 18.31
C ASP A 147 -20.04 10.23 19.22
N THR A 148 -19.65 9.69 20.38
CA THR A 148 -18.78 10.38 21.33
C THR A 148 -17.38 10.55 20.74
N ALA A 149 -16.77 9.45 20.27
CA ALA A 149 -15.43 9.49 19.67
C ALA A 149 -15.40 10.35 18.39
N ARG A 150 -16.47 10.32 17.59
CA ARG A 150 -16.60 11.10 16.36
C ARG A 150 -16.70 12.60 16.62
N LYS A 151 -17.43 13.03 17.65
CA LYS A 151 -17.51 14.44 18.05
C LYS A 151 -16.16 14.96 18.55
N GLU A 152 -15.46 14.17 19.38
CA GLU A 152 -14.09 14.49 19.80
C GLU A 152 -13.18 14.65 18.57
N PHE A 153 -13.31 13.77 17.57
CA PHE A 153 -12.52 13.81 16.34
C PHE A 153 -12.79 15.06 15.49
N TYR A 154 -14.06 15.45 15.34
CA TYR A 154 -14.43 16.65 14.61
C TYR A 154 -13.89 17.93 15.26
N ALA A 155 -13.95 18.01 16.60
CA ALA A 155 -13.42 19.15 17.32
C ALA A 155 -11.91 19.31 17.06
N LEU A 156 -11.14 18.22 17.14
CA LEU A 156 -9.70 18.24 16.87
C LEU A 156 -9.37 18.53 15.41
N ARG A 157 -10.14 18.00 14.46
CA ARG A 157 -9.96 18.31 13.03
C ARG A 157 -10.26 19.77 12.72
N GLN A 158 -11.27 20.34 13.35
CA GLN A 158 -11.59 21.76 13.22
C GLN A 158 -10.46 22.62 13.80
N GLU A 159 -9.92 22.25 14.95
CA GLU A 159 -8.77 22.91 15.57
C GLU A 159 -7.56 22.92 14.63
N GLU A 160 -7.18 21.77 14.05
CA GLU A 160 -6.07 21.66 13.09
C GLU A 160 -6.25 22.56 11.85
N GLU A 161 -7.48 22.70 11.33
CA GLU A 161 -7.74 23.52 10.14
C GLU A 161 -7.76 25.02 10.47
N ILE A 162 -8.27 25.40 11.63
CA ILE A 162 -8.23 26.78 12.12
C ILE A 162 -6.77 27.18 12.38
N GLU A 163 -6.00 26.34 13.05
CA GLU A 163 -4.58 26.58 13.36
C GLU A 163 -3.78 26.88 12.09
N LYS A 164 -3.92 26.05 11.04
CA LYS A 164 -3.24 26.27 9.75
C LYS A 164 -3.65 27.59 9.08
N ARG A 165 -4.91 27.99 9.21
CA ARG A 165 -5.42 29.24 8.61
C ARG A 165 -4.85 30.45 9.33
N VAL A 166 -4.96 30.47 10.66
CA VAL A 166 -4.48 31.55 11.51
C VAL A 166 -2.96 31.70 11.37
N ALA A 167 -2.21 30.59 11.43
CA ALA A 167 -0.75 30.63 11.27
C ALA A 167 -0.30 31.27 9.94
N ARG A 168 -1.05 31.03 8.84
CA ARG A 168 -0.76 31.65 7.55
C ARG A 168 -1.05 33.15 7.55
N GLU A 169 -2.14 33.56 8.19
CA GLU A 169 -2.55 34.96 8.30
C GLU A 169 -1.56 35.76 9.15
N GLU A 170 -1.21 35.23 10.32
CA GLU A 170 -0.21 35.83 11.22
C GLU A 170 1.15 35.97 10.54
N ALA A 171 1.60 34.92 9.84
CA ALA A 171 2.85 34.96 9.08
C ALA A 171 2.84 36.08 8.02
N ARG A 172 1.73 36.27 7.30
CA ARG A 172 1.60 37.35 6.32
C ARG A 172 1.56 38.72 6.98
N HIS A 173 0.89 38.83 8.12
CA HIS A 173 0.82 40.08 8.88
C HIS A 173 2.22 40.56 9.31
N VAL A 174 3.11 39.64 9.68
CA VAL A 174 4.52 39.97 10.01
C VAL A 174 5.45 40.09 8.78
N GLY A 175 4.89 40.09 7.57
CA GLY A 175 5.64 40.31 6.33
C GLY A 175 6.26 39.05 5.71
N ALA A 176 5.85 37.84 6.12
CA ALA A 176 6.26 36.62 5.43
C ALA A 176 5.48 36.43 4.12
N TYR A 177 6.20 36.16 3.04
CA TYR A 177 5.63 35.85 1.73
C TYR A 177 5.77 34.36 1.43
N PHE A 178 4.75 33.77 0.82
CA PHE A 178 4.74 32.37 0.41
C PHE A 178 4.78 32.29 -1.12
N GLY A 179 5.38 31.22 -1.65
CA GLY A 179 5.35 30.93 -3.09
C GLY A 179 3.96 30.54 -3.59
N LYS A 180 3.92 29.89 -4.77
CA LYS A 180 2.68 29.44 -5.40
C LYS A 180 1.86 28.53 -4.46
N ASN A 181 0.56 28.77 -4.39
CA ASN A 181 -0.36 27.92 -3.64
C ASN A 181 -0.56 26.57 -4.37
N LYS A 182 -0.94 25.52 -3.65
CA LYS A 182 -1.31 24.21 -4.25
C LYS A 182 -2.35 24.34 -5.35
N LEU A 183 -3.31 25.27 -5.24
CA LEU A 183 -4.30 25.54 -6.27
C LEU A 183 -3.66 26.04 -7.57
N GLN A 184 -2.71 26.99 -7.47
CA GLN A 184 -1.99 27.52 -8.63
C GLN A 184 -1.09 26.46 -9.25
N ILE A 185 -0.41 25.66 -8.43
CA ILE A 185 0.39 24.52 -8.92
C ILE A 185 -0.50 23.50 -9.63
N GLY A 186 -1.71 23.25 -9.13
CA GLY A 186 -2.70 22.39 -9.79
C GLY A 186 -3.09 22.92 -11.17
N GLN A 187 -3.44 24.20 -11.25
CA GLN A 187 -3.78 24.86 -12.51
C GLN A 187 -2.61 24.81 -13.52
N ASP A 188 -1.38 25.10 -13.07
CA ASP A 188 -0.19 25.03 -13.92
C ASP A 188 0.04 23.61 -14.50
N LEU A 189 -0.34 22.55 -13.77
CA LEU A 189 -0.27 21.17 -14.24
C LEU A 189 -1.41 20.83 -15.20
N GLU A 190 -2.62 21.29 -14.90
CA GLU A 190 -3.79 21.12 -15.77
C GLU A 190 -3.58 21.80 -17.13
N ASP A 191 -3.00 22.99 -17.15
CA ASP A 191 -2.68 23.72 -18.38
C ASP A 191 -1.67 22.95 -19.25
N LYS A 192 -0.65 22.33 -18.65
CA LYS A 192 0.34 21.50 -19.37
C LYS A 192 -0.30 20.27 -20.01
N GLU A 193 -1.17 19.58 -19.27
CA GLU A 193 -1.90 18.43 -19.79
C GLU A 193 -2.91 18.84 -20.87
N PHE A 194 -3.54 20.01 -20.71
CA PHE A 194 -4.46 20.56 -21.70
C PHE A 194 -3.78 20.87 -23.03
N GLU A 195 -2.59 21.48 -23.01
CA GLU A 195 -1.82 21.71 -24.26
C GLU A 195 -1.41 20.39 -24.92
N THR A 196 -1.00 19.39 -24.13
CA THR A 196 -0.72 18.04 -24.63
C THR A 196 -1.95 17.43 -25.31
N TRP A 197 -3.11 17.52 -24.67
CA TRP A 197 -4.37 17.07 -25.23
C TRP A 197 -4.78 17.85 -26.49
N LYS A 198 -4.55 19.16 -26.53
CA LYS A 198 -4.85 20.01 -27.68
C LYS A 198 -4.04 19.59 -28.91
N GLY A 199 -2.76 19.29 -28.73
CA GLY A 199 -1.91 18.76 -29.80
C GLY A 199 -2.39 17.40 -30.33
N TRP A 200 -2.79 16.49 -29.43
CA TRP A 200 -3.38 15.21 -29.84
C TRP A 200 -4.73 15.38 -30.55
N ALA A 201 -5.60 16.26 -30.02
CA ALA A 201 -6.94 16.48 -30.55
C ALA A 201 -6.91 17.11 -31.94
N SER A 202 -5.98 18.04 -32.19
CA SER A 202 -5.80 18.65 -33.52
C SER A 202 -5.37 17.62 -34.56
N GLN A 203 -4.37 16.78 -34.25
CA GLN A 203 -3.94 15.68 -35.12
C GLN A 203 -5.09 14.70 -35.38
N ARG A 204 -5.85 14.34 -34.33
CA ARG A 204 -6.98 13.43 -34.45
C ARG A 204 -8.11 14.02 -35.30
N ALA A 205 -8.38 15.32 -35.18
CA ALA A 205 -9.37 16.02 -35.99
C ALA A 205 -8.97 16.04 -37.46
N LEU A 206 -7.70 16.31 -37.78
CA LEU A 206 -7.17 16.25 -39.15
C LEU A 206 -7.30 14.86 -39.75
N LEU A 207 -6.91 13.81 -39.00
CA LEU A 207 -7.07 12.42 -39.45
C LEU A 207 -8.55 12.06 -39.69
N LEU A 208 -9.44 12.51 -38.81
CA LEU A 208 -10.87 12.25 -38.96
C LEU A 208 -11.43 12.96 -40.19
N GLU A 209 -11.05 14.21 -40.43
CA GLU A 209 -11.43 14.94 -41.63
C GLU A 209 -10.89 14.29 -42.90
N ALA A 210 -9.60 13.92 -42.93
CA ALA A 210 -9.01 13.18 -44.04
C ALA A 210 -9.74 11.85 -44.30
N SER A 211 -10.08 11.10 -43.24
CA SER A 211 -10.85 9.86 -43.37
C SER A 211 -12.27 10.10 -43.90
N ARG A 212 -12.92 11.21 -43.50
CA ARG A 212 -14.24 11.61 -43.98
C ARG A 212 -14.20 11.98 -45.45
N THR A 213 -13.20 12.75 -45.87
CA THR A 213 -12.95 13.09 -47.28
C THR A 213 -12.66 11.83 -48.10
N ALA A 214 -11.84 10.91 -47.60
CA ALA A 214 -11.56 9.63 -48.28
C ALA A 214 -12.80 8.71 -48.36
N SER A 215 -13.69 8.76 -47.36
CA SER A 215 -14.95 8.00 -47.35
C SER A 215 -15.99 8.60 -48.30
N TYR A 216 -15.94 9.90 -48.54
CA TYR A 216 -16.65 10.57 -49.62
C TYR A 216 -15.89 10.31 -50.92
N SER A 217 -16.09 9.14 -51.54
CA SER A 217 -15.47 8.85 -52.84
C SER A 217 -15.91 9.94 -53.83
N THR A 218 -15.00 10.83 -54.22
CA THR A 218 -15.12 11.66 -55.41
C THR A 218 -15.15 10.72 -56.61
N PHE A 219 -16.34 10.22 -56.93
CA PHE A 219 -16.58 9.43 -58.12
C PHE A 219 -16.63 10.40 -59.31
N GLY A 220 -15.45 10.79 -59.81
CA GLY A 220 -15.33 11.47 -61.11
C GLY A 220 -14.69 12.86 -61.13
N GLU A 221 -13.59 13.12 -60.42
CA GLU A 221 -12.68 14.21 -60.81
C GLU A 221 -11.28 13.64 -61.03
N GLU A 222 -10.81 13.75 -62.28
CA GLU A 222 -9.47 13.39 -62.71
C GLU A 222 -8.43 14.32 -62.06
N GLU A 223 -7.35 13.71 -61.57
CA GLU A 223 -6.27 14.37 -60.85
C GLU A 223 -5.65 15.54 -61.64
N LYS A 224 -5.54 16.69 -60.98
CA LYS A 224 -4.41 17.59 -61.19
C LYS A 224 -3.53 17.55 -59.94
N SER A 225 -2.44 16.82 -60.09
CA SER A 225 -1.25 16.91 -59.25
C SER A 225 -0.77 18.36 -59.19
N ASP A 226 -0.62 18.90 -57.99
CA ASP A 226 0.41 19.88 -57.60
C ASP A 226 0.15 20.26 -56.14
N ASP A 227 0.95 19.74 -55.21
CA ASP A 227 2.13 20.44 -54.70
C ASP A 227 2.60 19.79 -53.39
N ALA A 228 3.88 19.46 -53.34
CA ALA A 228 4.53 18.87 -52.18
C ALA A 228 4.82 19.99 -51.16
N VAL A 229 4.23 19.91 -49.97
CA VAL A 229 4.69 20.69 -48.82
C VAL A 229 5.33 19.74 -47.82
N GLU A 230 6.65 19.65 -47.93
CA GLU A 230 7.57 19.14 -46.93
C GLU A 230 7.31 19.88 -45.60
N ALA A 231 6.76 19.19 -44.62
CA ALA A 231 6.64 19.67 -43.25
C ALA A 231 7.56 18.82 -42.37
N ASP A 232 8.86 19.11 -42.45
CA ASP A 232 9.83 18.70 -41.43
C ASP A 232 9.79 19.77 -40.33
N ALA A 233 9.23 19.41 -39.18
CA ALA A 233 9.22 20.23 -37.98
C ALA A 233 9.52 19.32 -36.79
N GLU A 234 10.81 19.08 -36.55
CA GLU A 234 11.32 18.54 -35.30
C GLU A 234 10.97 19.49 -34.13
N PRO A 235 10.49 18.98 -32.99
CA PRO A 235 10.33 19.80 -31.79
C PRO A 235 11.69 20.03 -31.12
N GLU A 236 12.11 21.30 -31.10
CA GLU A 236 13.24 21.79 -30.31
C GLU A 236 12.96 21.57 -28.81
N VAL A 237 13.74 20.71 -28.18
CA VAL A 237 13.73 20.46 -26.75
C VAL A 237 14.43 21.65 -26.06
N ALA A 238 13.65 22.58 -25.51
CA ALA A 238 14.18 23.62 -24.64
C ALA A 238 14.43 23.06 -23.23
N GLU A 239 15.69 22.77 -22.93
CA GLU A 239 16.23 22.73 -21.56
C GLU A 239 16.37 24.15 -21.02
N ALA A 240 15.66 24.47 -19.93
CA ALA A 240 16.09 25.33 -18.82
C ALA A 240 15.09 25.26 -17.65
#